data_AF-A0A8J7PT53-F1
#
_entry.id   AF-A0A8J7PT53-F1
#
_cell.length_a   1.000
_cell.length_b   1.000
_cell.length_c   1.000
_cell.angle_alpha   90.00
_cell.angle_beta   90.00
_cell.angle_gamma   90.00
#
_symmetry.space_group_name_H-M   'P 1'
#
loop_
_entity.id
_entity.type
_entity.pdbx_description
1 polymer ?
#
loop_
_entity_poly.entity_id
_entity_poly.type
_entity_poly.pdbx_seq_one_letter_code
_entity_poly.pdbx_strand_id
1 'polypeptide(L)'
;MSAVRMVGYFIILVLLAGVIGCAFGVIYTRQESRRLFSEYNELTKERDRLNYEFGRLELERATKAEINGIEKTARTDIGMVSPSAANTVVIKR
;
A
#
# COMPACT_ATOMS: atom_id res chain seq x y z
N MET A 1 -12.66 20.28 64.14
CA MET A 1 -12.21 21.18 63.04
C MET A 1 -10.98 20.65 62.30
N SER A 2 -9.99 20.05 62.96
CA SER A 2 -8.74 19.53 62.34
C SER A 2 -8.95 18.34 61.39
N ALA A 3 -9.80 17.37 61.77
CA ALA A 3 -10.07 16.18 60.96
C ALA A 3 -10.67 16.51 59.58
N VAL A 4 -11.59 17.47 59.52
CA VAL A 4 -12.22 17.91 58.25
C VAL A 4 -11.20 18.53 57.30
N ARG A 5 -10.25 19.31 57.83
CA ARG A 5 -9.16 19.88 57.03
C ARG A 5 -8.22 18.80 56.50
N MET A 6 -7.89 17.79 57.32
CA MET A 6 -7.04 16.67 56.92
C MET A 6 -7.66 15.84 55.79
N VAL A 7 -8.97 15.54 55.89
CA VAL A 7 -9.72 14.85 54.83
C VAL A 7 -9.74 15.68 53.54
N GLY A 8 -9.94 17.00 53.65
CA GLY A 8 -9.89 17.90 52.49
C GLY A 8 -8.55 17.87 51.76
N TYR A 9 -7.42 17.95 52.49
CA TYR A 9 -6.09 17.85 51.88
C TYR A 9 -5.84 16.49 51.21
N PHE A 10 -6.31 15.40 51.82
CA PHE A 10 -6.18 14.07 51.23
C PHE A 10 -6.93 13.96 49.90
N ILE A 11 -8.18 14.45 49.84
CA ILE A 11 -8.98 14.47 48.60
C ILE A 11 -8.26 15.28 47.51
N ILE A 12 -7.74 16.47 47.85
CA ILE A 12 -7.00 17.31 46.90
C ILE A 12 -5.76 16.59 46.36
N LEU A 13 -5.01 15.90 47.23
CA LEU A 13 -3.84 15.12 46.80
C LEU A 13 -4.21 13.99 45.84
N VAL A 14 -5.28 13.26 46.12
CA VAL A 14 -5.77 12.19 45.23
C VAL A 14 -6.20 12.74 43.88
N LEU A 15 -6.94 13.86 43.87
CA LEU A 15 -7.36 14.51 42.63
C LEU A 15 -6.16 15.02 41.82
N LEU A 16 -5.17 15.62 42.48
CA LEU A 16 -3.95 16.10 41.84
C LEU A 16 -3.15 14.94 41.23
N ALA A 17 -3.01 13.83 41.95
CA ALA A 17 -2.40 12.62 41.43
C ALA A 17 -3.16 12.07 40.20
N GLY A 18 -4.49 12.09 40.24
CA GLY A 18 -5.33 11.70 39.11
C GLY A 18 -5.10 12.56 37.87
N VAL A 19 -5.04 13.89 38.03
CA VAL A 19 -4.75 14.83 36.92
C VAL A 19 -3.38 14.59 36.32
N ILE A 20 -2.36 14.38 37.16
CA ILE A 20 -1.00 14.06 36.69
C ILE A 20 -0.99 12.74 35.92
N GLY A 21 -1.68 11.71 36.43
CA GLY A 21 -1.84 10.43 35.73
C GLY A 21 -2.49 10.59 34.35
N CYS A 22 -3.57 11.38 34.25
CA CYS A 22 -4.21 11.70 32.98
C CYS A 22 -3.26 12.44 32.02
N ALA A 23 -2.49 13.40 32.52
CA ALA A 23 -1.53 14.14 31.71
C ALA A 23 -0.47 13.22 31.09
N PHE A 24 0.12 12.31 31.90
CA PHE A 24 1.06 11.32 31.39
C PHE A 24 0.39 10.35 30.40
N GLY A 25 -0.83 9.90 30.68
CA GLY A 25 -1.58 9.03 29.77
C GLY A 25 -1.80 9.65 28.40
N VAL A 26 -2.19 10.93 28.35
CA VAL A 26 -2.36 11.67 27.08
C VAL A 26 -1.03 11.82 26.34
N ILE A 27 0.06 12.13 27.04
CA ILE A 27 1.38 12.28 26.41
C ILE A 27 1.84 10.94 25.83
N TYR A 28 1.71 9.86 26.60
CA TYR A 28 2.10 8.52 26.16
C TYR A 28 1.32 8.08 24.93
N THR A 29 -0.02 8.15 24.99
CA THR A 29 -0.89 7.74 23.87
C THR A 29 -0.62 8.58 22.62
N ARG A 30 -0.35 9.88 22.77
CA ARG A 30 0.00 10.75 21.65
C ARG A 30 1.34 10.38 21.02
N GLN A 31 2.35 10.09 21.84
CA GLN A 31 3.67 9.70 21.35
C GLN A 31 3.64 8.35 20.65
N GLU A 32 2.96 7.37 21.25
CA GLU A 32 2.83 6.03 20.67
C GLU A 32 2.06 6.07 19.36
N SER A 33 0.97 6.86 19.30
CA SER A 33 0.23 7.08 18.05
C SER A 33 1.12 7.68 16.95
N ARG A 34 2.00 8.63 17.28
CA ARG A 34 2.94 9.21 16.30
C ARG A 34 3.93 8.17 15.79
N ARG A 35 4.47 7.33 16.68
CA ARG A 35 5.41 6.27 16.33
C ARG A 35 4.77 5.24 15.40
N LEU A 36 3.63 4.68 15.80
CA LEU A 36 2.89 3.68 15.03
C LEU A 36 2.44 4.24 13.67
N PHE A 37 2.02 5.50 13.62
CA PHE A 37 1.64 6.15 12.36
C PHE A 37 2.83 6.33 11.41
N SER A 38 4.02 6.63 11.93
CA SER A 38 5.24 6.71 11.11
C SER A 38 5.58 5.35 10.49
N GLU A 39 5.56 4.29 11.28
CA GLU A 39 5.85 2.92 10.84
C GLU A 39 4.82 2.44 9.81
N TYR A 40 3.53 2.67 10.08
CA TYR A 40 2.46 2.38 9.14
C TYR A 40 2.65 3.08 7.79
N ASN A 41 3.03 4.36 7.81
CA ASN A 41 3.27 5.11 6.57
C ASN A 41 4.48 4.60 5.80
N GLU A 42 5.55 4.18 6.49
CA GLU A 42 6.73 3.60 5.85
C GLU A 42 6.38 2.30 5.12
N LEU A 43 5.70 1.38 5.80
CA LEU A 43 5.22 0.13 5.22
C LEU A 43 4.26 0.37 4.05
N THR A 44 3.37 1.35 4.17
CA THR A 44 2.43 1.72 3.10
C THR A 44 3.16 2.24 1.88
N LYS A 45 4.17 3.11 2.05
CA LYS A 45 4.99 3.62 0.95
C LYS A 45 5.74 2.50 0.24
N GLU A 46 6.28 1.55 0.99
CA GLU A 46 6.99 0.42 0.40
C GLU A 46 6.05 -0.49 -0.41
N ARG A 47 4.86 -0.78 0.14
CA ARG A 47 3.82 -1.49 -0.60
C ARG A 47 3.45 -0.77 -1.91
N ASP A 48 3.25 0.54 -1.85
CA ASP A 48 2.86 1.33 -3.02
C ASP A 48 3.98 1.36 -4.07
N ARG A 49 5.25 1.44 -3.64
CA ARG A 49 6.41 1.32 -4.52
C ARG A 49 6.43 -0.03 -5.25
N LEU A 50 6.23 -1.13 -4.51
CA LEU A 50 6.19 -2.47 -5.08
C LEU A 50 5.03 -2.65 -6.07
N ASN A 51 3.85 -2.12 -5.74
CA ASN A 51 2.68 -2.15 -6.63
C ASN A 51 2.93 -1.38 -7.93
N TYR A 52 3.58 -0.21 -7.82
CA TYR A 52 3.96 0.57 -9.00
C TYR A 52 4.94 -0.20 -9.90
N GLU A 53 5.99 -0.79 -9.31
CA GLU A 53 6.97 -1.59 -10.06
C GLU A 53 6.32 -2.81 -10.70
N PHE A 54 5.43 -3.51 -9.98
CA PHE A 54 4.69 -4.64 -10.51
C PHE A 54 3.83 -4.24 -11.71
N GLY A 55 3.05 -3.15 -11.60
CA GLY A 55 2.24 -2.64 -12.70
C GLY A 55 3.09 -2.24 -13.91
N ARG A 56 4.27 -1.64 -13.70
CA ARG A 56 5.22 -1.33 -14.78
C ARG A 56 5.68 -2.61 -15.49
N LEU A 57 6.04 -3.65 -14.74
CA LEU A 57 6.49 -4.93 -15.28
C LEU A 57 5.38 -5.65 -16.06
N GLU A 58 4.13 -5.57 -15.61
CA GLU A 58 2.99 -6.12 -16.35
C GLU A 58 2.81 -5.43 -17.71
N LEU A 59 2.92 -4.10 -17.75
CA LEU A 59 2.87 -3.34 -19.00
C LEU A 59 4.04 -3.71 -19.94
N GLU A 60 5.26 -3.82 -19.41
CA GLU A 60 6.43 -4.27 -20.19
C GLU A 60 6.23 -5.67 -20.79
N ARG A 61 5.59 -6.58 -20.05
CA ARG A 61 5.27 -7.94 -20.54
C ARG A 61 4.15 -7.93 -21.57
N ALA A 62 3.08 -7.17 -21.34
CA ALA A 62 1.97 -7.05 -22.28
C ALA A 62 2.47 -6.55 -23.65
N THR A 63 3.33 -5.52 -23.66
CA THR A 63 3.93 -5.01 -24.90
C THR A 63 4.85 -6.02 -25.59
N LYS A 64 5.56 -6.87 -24.84
CA LYS A 64 6.40 -7.95 -25.44
C LYS A 64 5.58 -9.16 -25.91
N ALA A 65 4.41 -9.38 -25.33
CA ALA A 65 3.50 -10.47 -25.70
C ALA A 65 2.55 -10.10 -26.87
N GLU A 66 2.35 -8.81 -27.15
CA GLU A 66 1.54 -8.37 -28.28
C GLU A 66 2.26 -8.63 -29.62
N ILE A 67 1.72 -9.61 -30.36
CA ILE A 67 1.69 -9.86 -31.83
C ILE A 67 3.04 -9.82 -32.58
N ASN A 68 3.87 -8.80 -32.36
CA ASN A 68 5.17 -8.59 -33.00
C ASN A 68 6.15 -9.75 -32.77
N GLY A 69 6.14 -10.37 -31.59
CA GLY A 69 6.98 -11.53 -31.30
C GLY A 69 6.58 -12.76 -32.12
N ILE A 70 5.28 -13.08 -32.14
CA ILE A 70 4.73 -14.23 -32.86
C ILE A 70 4.88 -14.06 -34.37
N GLU A 71 4.58 -12.88 -34.91
CA GLU A 71 4.69 -12.61 -36.34
C GLU A 71 6.15 -12.67 -36.82
N LYS A 72 7.09 -12.13 -36.02
CA LYS A 72 8.52 -12.19 -36.34
C LYS A 72 9.04 -13.63 -36.30
N THR A 73 8.71 -14.41 -35.28
CA THR A 73 9.07 -15.84 -35.21
C THR A 73 8.42 -16.62 -36.34
N ALA A 74 7.15 -16.37 -36.66
CA ALA A 74 6.45 -17.04 -37.76
C ALA A 74 7.08 -16.75 -39.13
N ARG A 75 7.47 -15.50 -39.41
CA ARG A 75 8.15 -15.14 -40.67
C ARG A 75 9.60 -15.66 -40.72
N THR A 76 10.32 -15.63 -39.60
CA THR A 76 11.77 -15.88 -39.57
C THR A 76 12.10 -17.36 -39.36
N ASP A 77 11.45 -18.01 -38.39
CA ASP A 77 11.75 -19.40 -38.00
C ASP A 77 10.86 -20.40 -38.74
N ILE A 78 9.62 -20.02 -39.06
CA ILE A 78 8.63 -20.88 -39.74
C ILE A 78 8.51 -20.53 -41.24
N GLY A 79 9.14 -19.44 -41.69
CA GLY A 79 9.12 -19.01 -43.09
C GLY A 79 7.74 -18.59 -43.60
N MET A 80 6.79 -18.25 -42.71
CA MET A 80 5.44 -17.88 -43.10
C MET A 80 5.44 -16.60 -43.94
N VAL A 81 4.83 -16.67 -45.13
CA VAL A 81 4.61 -15.54 -46.03
C VAL A 81 3.15 -15.14 -46.03
N SER A 82 2.85 -13.84 -46.18
CA SER A 82 1.46 -13.38 -46.27
C SER A 82 0.84 -13.92 -47.57
N PRO A 83 -0.32 -14.62 -47.51
CA PRO A 83 -0.96 -15.17 -48.70
C PRO A 83 -1.45 -14.05 -49.62
N SER A 84 -1.26 -14.21 -50.92
CA SER A 84 -1.77 -13.28 -51.94
C SER A 84 -3.28 -13.49 -52.15
N ALA A 85 -3.96 -12.48 -52.72
CA ALA A 85 -5.41 -12.56 -52.97
C ALA A 85 -5.83 -13.76 -53.83
N ALA A 86 -4.93 -14.31 -54.65
CA ALA A 86 -5.17 -15.52 -55.44
C ALA A 86 -5.26 -16.80 -54.60
N ASN A 87 -4.69 -16.82 -53.39
CA ASN A 87 -4.65 -17.98 -52.50
C ASN A 87 -5.64 -17.88 -51.33
N THR A 88 -6.56 -16.91 -51.36
CA THR A 88 -7.53 -16.70 -50.29
C THR A 88 -8.93 -17.07 -50.77
N VAL A 89 -9.53 -18.10 -50.15
CA VAL A 89 -10.91 -18.53 -50.44
C VAL A 89 -11.80 -18.15 -49.27
N VAL A 90 -12.79 -17.28 -49.52
CA VAL A 90 -13.78 -16.86 -48.51
C VAL A 90 -14.95 -17.84 -48.52
N ILE A 91 -15.09 -18.62 -47.45
CA ILE A 91 -16.23 -19.53 -47.29
C ILE A 91 -17.36 -18.75 -46.63
N LYS A 92 -18.45 -18.51 -47.38
CA LYS A 92 -19.67 -17.89 -46.87
C LYS A 92 -20.52 -18.97 -46.22
N ARG A 93 -20.94 -18.75 -44.96
CA ARG A 93 -21.79 -19.66 -44.20
C ARG A 93 -23.22 -19.66 -44.74
#